data_AF-A0A0F9CV03-F1
#
_entry.id   AF-A0A0F9CV03-F1
#
_cell.length_a   1.000
_cell.length_b   1.000
_cell.length_c   1.000
_cell.angle_alpha   90.00
_cell.angle_beta   90.00
_cell.angle_gamma   90.00
#
_symmetry.space_group_name_H-M   'P 1'
#
loop_
_entity.id
_entity.type
_entity.pdbx_description
1 polymer ?
#
loop_
_entity_poly.entity_id
_entity_poly.type
_entity_poly.pdbx_seq_one_letter_code
_entity_poly.pdbx_strand_id
1 'polypeptide(L)'
;HKAEGRVGPHSRAALSLWAAGKEQQMPGGFGRDSHIGWVEEPTYGTVVTPPTKFEELISQNVEGIRIRTPRPTVRGLDTAEDDLYDEKFGVEGPFNFNINYEGQLRLLEHLFGAVATVVLEAVISWTHTFTLTDALQTGKGLSIYINLDLDEYQCKGCKLSQAVFTFDPKLPATVEFSLVGQDMEGVAASTFVAQANSLYVGGHQLTCEIDDVVRAIDSATLTINNGLDIDKRILGSKSIVEPVRGDTRREITGTLKMDALDTDWDKFQSSLNDVAGGFLNVNSPKQVHSYLYKELGIPVRKKKDPKTGKSRITADEDALRAIMANAEADMAKAKRDETKNRHFRIFLSTKLMLRIRGSRKVLSSYTGCPLECDCKKPSQVHFDDDGRMRCSISVGGTETMRFSHSKTLQETGCNMATIPHKLRP
;
A
#
# COMPACT_ATOMS: atom_id res chain seq x y z
N HIS A 1 -42.83 -42.55 45.65
CA HIS A 1 -42.39 -41.21 46.11
C HIS A 1 -41.07 -40.86 45.44
N LYS A 2 -41.13 -40.08 44.35
CA LYS A 2 -39.98 -39.63 43.56
C LYS A 2 -39.33 -38.45 44.27
N ALA A 3 -38.02 -38.51 44.46
CA ALA A 3 -37.19 -37.42 44.96
C ALA A 3 -36.66 -36.63 43.76
N GLU A 4 -37.09 -35.38 43.63
CA GLU A 4 -36.59 -34.43 42.64
C GLU A 4 -35.36 -33.70 43.20
N GLY A 5 -34.22 -33.86 42.53
CA GLY A 5 -33.01 -33.08 42.77
C GLY A 5 -33.12 -31.70 42.14
N ARG A 6 -33.04 -30.65 42.96
CA ARG A 6 -32.89 -29.26 42.52
C ARG A 6 -31.48 -29.04 41.99
N VAL A 7 -31.36 -28.91 40.67
CA VAL A 7 -30.19 -28.36 39.98
C VAL A 7 -30.34 -26.84 39.98
N GLY A 8 -29.35 -26.13 40.54
CA GLY A 8 -29.30 -24.67 40.52
C GLY A 8 -28.92 -24.14 39.13
N PRO A 9 -29.50 -23.02 38.66
CA PRO A 9 -29.10 -22.46 37.38
C PRO A 9 -27.82 -21.64 37.53
N HIS A 10 -26.71 -22.20 37.06
CA HIS A 10 -25.63 -21.41 36.51
C HIS A 10 -25.98 -21.05 35.06
N SER A 11 -26.37 -19.81 34.83
CA SER A 11 -26.20 -19.19 33.50
C SER A 11 -25.99 -17.69 33.67
N ARG A 12 -24.76 -17.28 33.36
CA ARG A 12 -24.39 -15.87 33.14
C ARG A 12 -25.20 -15.36 31.96
N ALA A 13 -26.13 -14.45 32.21
CA ALA A 13 -26.67 -13.55 31.20
C ALA A 13 -26.08 -12.16 31.51
N ALA A 14 -24.93 -11.85 30.92
CA ALA A 14 -24.49 -10.48 30.78
C ALA A 14 -25.41 -9.84 29.74
N LEU A 15 -26.41 -9.11 30.22
CA LEU A 15 -27.26 -8.23 29.43
C LEU A 15 -26.40 -7.06 28.93
N SER A 16 -25.72 -7.24 27.80
CA SER A 16 -25.23 -6.13 26.97
C SER A 16 -26.41 -5.63 26.12
N LEU A 17 -27.32 -4.88 26.75
CA LEU A 17 -28.44 -4.26 26.07
C LEU A 17 -28.08 -2.79 25.79
N TRP A 18 -27.64 -2.55 24.55
CA TRP A 18 -27.55 -1.29 23.76
C TRP A 18 -26.26 -1.21 22.93
N ALA A 19 -26.11 -2.20 22.03
CA ALA A 19 -25.38 -2.05 20.77
C ALA A 19 -26.17 -2.83 19.70
N ALA A 20 -27.45 -2.49 19.58
CA ALA A 20 -28.33 -3.11 18.58
C ALA A 20 -28.22 -2.34 17.27
N GLY A 21 -27.47 -2.93 16.34
CA GLY A 21 -27.69 -2.82 14.90
C GLY A 21 -27.64 -1.42 14.30
N LYS A 22 -26.44 -0.88 14.08
CA LYS A 22 -26.24 -0.02 12.92
C LYS A 22 -25.86 -0.92 11.75
N GLU A 23 -26.88 -1.19 10.95
CA GLU A 23 -26.80 -1.44 9.51
C GLU A 23 -25.56 -0.72 8.95
N GLN A 24 -24.70 -1.43 8.18
CA GLN A 24 -23.69 -0.80 7.36
C GLN A 24 -24.42 0.18 6.43
N GLN A 25 -24.64 1.40 6.90
CA GLN A 25 -25.04 2.49 6.05
C GLN A 25 -23.98 2.55 4.98
N MET A 26 -24.43 2.44 3.73
CA MET A 26 -23.60 2.81 2.59
C MET A 26 -22.92 4.15 2.91
N PRO A 27 -21.73 4.44 2.35
CA PRO A 27 -21.06 5.73 2.52
C PRO A 27 -21.89 6.83 1.84
N GLY A 28 -23.05 7.15 2.39
CA GLY A 28 -23.71 8.41 2.21
C GLY A 28 -22.79 9.39 2.90
N GLY A 29 -22.09 10.18 2.10
CA GLY A 29 -21.17 11.19 2.60
C GLY A 29 -21.80 11.93 3.76
N PHE A 30 -21.04 12.09 4.83
CA PHE A 30 -21.37 13.06 5.88
C PHE A 30 -21.77 14.35 5.15
N GLY A 31 -22.90 14.96 5.53
CA GLY A 31 -23.54 16.03 4.75
C GLY A 31 -22.56 17.14 4.37
N ARG A 32 -22.91 17.97 3.38
CA ARG A 32 -22.06 19.00 2.74
C ARG A 32 -21.24 19.87 3.72
N ASP A 33 -21.68 19.98 4.96
CA ASP A 33 -21.09 20.82 5.99
C ASP A 33 -20.26 20.03 7.03
N SER A 34 -19.91 18.77 6.75
CA SER A 34 -19.13 17.95 7.67
C SER A 34 -17.64 18.22 7.54
N HIS A 35 -17.02 18.65 8.63
CA HIS A 35 -15.64 19.11 8.61
C HIS A 35 -14.91 18.76 9.91
N ILE A 36 -13.59 18.72 9.82
CA ILE A 36 -12.70 18.45 10.94
C ILE A 36 -11.65 19.54 11.07
N GLY A 37 -11.39 19.97 12.30
CA GLY A 37 -10.36 20.94 12.63
C GLY A 37 -9.47 20.42 13.75
N TRP A 38 -8.24 20.91 13.82
CA TRP A 38 -7.32 20.59 14.90
C TRP A 38 -6.52 21.81 15.33
N VAL A 39 -6.19 21.85 16.62
CA VAL A 39 -5.34 22.88 17.22
C VAL A 39 -4.40 22.24 18.24
N GLU A 40 -3.17 22.75 18.32
CA GLU A 40 -2.18 22.30 19.28
C GLU A 40 -2.52 22.83 20.68
N GLU A 41 -2.53 21.93 21.67
CA GLU A 41 -2.73 22.28 23.06
C GLU A 41 -1.39 22.62 23.72
N PRO A 42 -1.29 23.75 24.46
CA PRO A 42 -0.06 24.12 25.15
C PRO A 42 0.29 23.15 26.28
N THR A 43 -0.72 22.47 26.82
CA THR A 43 -0.59 21.40 27.81
C THR A 43 -1.65 20.35 27.51
N TYR A 44 -1.28 19.08 27.53
CA TYR A 44 -2.17 17.94 27.29
C TYR A 44 -3.48 18.07 28.10
N GLY A 45 -4.61 18.09 27.41
CA GLY A 45 -5.94 18.21 28.01
C GLY A 45 -6.44 19.65 28.21
N THR A 46 -5.64 20.65 27.86
CA THR A 46 -6.03 22.06 27.98
C THR A 46 -6.76 22.50 26.72
N VAL A 47 -8.06 22.81 26.87
CA VAL A 47 -8.91 23.33 25.80
C VAL A 47 -8.30 24.60 25.20
N VAL A 48 -8.19 24.59 23.87
CA VAL A 48 -7.84 25.77 23.09
C VAL A 48 -9.08 26.27 22.36
N THR A 49 -9.05 27.50 21.85
CA THR A 49 -10.11 28.03 20.99
C THR A 49 -10.17 27.23 19.67
N PRO A 50 -11.36 27.05 19.07
CA PRO A 50 -11.49 26.37 17.78
C PRO A 50 -10.53 26.92 16.72
N PRO A 51 -9.98 26.04 15.86
CA PRO A 51 -9.09 26.46 14.79
C PRO A 51 -9.83 27.31 13.76
N THR A 52 -9.07 28.10 13.00
CA THR A 52 -9.60 28.85 11.86
C THR A 52 -9.56 28.06 10.55
N LYS A 53 -8.86 26.92 10.54
CA LYS A 53 -8.72 26.05 9.37
C LYS A 53 -9.39 24.71 9.65
N PHE A 54 -10.20 24.29 8.70
CA PHE A 54 -10.94 23.04 8.72
C PHE A 54 -10.71 22.30 7.40
N GLU A 55 -10.82 20.98 7.45
CA GLU A 55 -10.76 20.09 6.29
C GLU A 55 -12.08 19.34 6.12
N GLU A 56 -12.41 18.99 4.88
CA GLU A 56 -13.60 18.20 4.56
C GLU A 56 -13.41 16.75 5.05
N LEU A 57 -14.38 16.27 5.82
CA LEU A 57 -14.33 14.95 6.42
C LEU A 57 -14.89 13.90 5.45
N ILE A 58 -14.08 12.90 5.09
CA ILE A 58 -14.54 11.77 4.25
C ILE A 58 -15.25 10.73 5.12
N SER A 59 -14.61 10.35 6.22
CA SER A 59 -15.20 9.44 7.20
C SER A 59 -14.67 9.66 8.61
N GLN A 60 -15.47 9.32 9.61
CA GLN A 60 -15.04 9.25 11.00
C GLN A 60 -15.72 8.09 11.72
N ASN A 61 -14.98 7.46 12.63
CA ASN A 61 -15.48 6.50 13.59
C ASN A 61 -14.87 6.77 14.97
N VAL A 62 -14.92 8.04 15.38
CA VAL A 62 -14.43 8.52 16.67
C VAL A 62 -15.53 8.31 17.71
N GLU A 63 -15.22 7.53 18.74
CA GLU A 63 -16.15 7.12 19.78
C GLU A 63 -15.64 7.50 21.16
N GLY A 64 -16.56 7.93 22.03
CA GLY A 64 -16.26 8.13 23.44
C GLY A 64 -16.18 6.78 24.16
N ILE A 65 -15.03 6.49 24.77
CA ILE A 65 -14.86 5.33 25.62
C ILE A 65 -15.46 5.64 26.99
N ARG A 66 -16.49 4.89 27.38
CA ARG A 66 -17.07 4.97 28.73
C ARG A 66 -17.21 3.57 29.33
N ILE A 67 -16.31 3.22 30.23
CA ILE A 67 -16.37 1.92 30.95
C ILE A 67 -16.93 2.16 32.34
N ARG A 68 -18.00 1.43 32.65
CA ARG A 68 -18.71 1.48 33.94
C ARG A 68 -18.42 0.22 34.74
N THR A 69 -18.04 0.41 36.00
CA THR A 69 -17.75 -0.69 36.92
C THR A 69 -18.74 -0.65 38.09
N PRO A 70 -19.28 -1.80 38.50
CA PRO A 70 -20.18 -1.87 39.64
C PRO A 70 -19.43 -1.50 40.93
N ARG A 71 -20.06 -0.64 41.74
CA ARG A 71 -19.62 -0.35 43.09
C ARG A 71 -19.82 -1.62 43.93
N PRO A 72 -18.87 -1.97 44.81
CA PRO A 72 -19.11 -2.99 45.81
C PRO A 72 -20.12 -2.45 46.84
N THR A 73 -21.41 -2.61 46.58
CA THR A 73 -22.47 -2.29 47.54
C THR A 73 -22.64 -3.41 48.56
N VAL A 74 -23.01 -3.02 49.79
CA VAL A 74 -23.32 -3.98 50.86
C VAL A 74 -24.61 -4.68 50.48
N ARG A 75 -24.56 -6.01 50.31
CA ARG A 75 -25.70 -6.86 49.90
C ARG A 75 -26.98 -6.49 50.67
N GLY A 76 -28.00 -6.03 49.98
CA GLY A 76 -29.36 -5.91 50.51
C GLY A 76 -30.04 -4.55 50.35
N LEU A 77 -29.31 -3.53 49.90
CA LEU A 77 -29.83 -2.22 49.54
C LEU A 77 -29.27 -1.89 48.16
N ASP A 78 -30.02 -2.15 47.09
CA ASP A 78 -30.18 -1.22 45.96
C ASP A 78 -30.68 -1.85 44.65
N THR A 79 -31.34 -0.97 43.90
CA THR A 79 -31.90 -1.10 42.55
C THR A 79 -30.80 -0.93 41.49
N ALA A 80 -30.84 -1.82 40.48
CA ALA A 80 -29.77 -2.21 39.55
C ALA A 80 -29.05 -1.15 38.68
N GLU A 81 -29.30 0.16 38.80
CA GLU A 81 -28.68 1.18 37.91
C GLU A 81 -27.85 2.26 38.63
N ASP A 82 -28.17 2.62 39.88
CA ASP A 82 -27.42 3.64 40.64
C ASP A 82 -26.06 3.13 41.18
N ASP A 83 -25.79 1.83 41.01
CA ASP A 83 -24.61 1.14 41.52
C ASP A 83 -23.40 1.17 40.59
N LEU A 84 -23.49 1.78 39.41
CA LEU A 84 -22.35 1.87 38.49
C LEU A 84 -21.59 3.18 38.69
N TYR A 85 -20.25 3.12 38.76
CA TYR A 85 -19.41 4.31 38.58
C TYR A 85 -18.68 4.23 37.25
N ASP A 86 -18.57 5.37 36.57
CA ASP A 86 -17.74 5.47 35.38
C ASP A 86 -16.26 5.38 35.81
N GLU A 87 -15.64 4.28 35.43
CA GLU A 87 -14.24 3.97 35.72
C GLU A 87 -13.31 4.59 34.66
N LYS A 88 -13.74 4.61 33.39
CA LYS A 88 -12.90 5.05 32.28
C LYS A 88 -13.65 6.04 31.39
N PHE A 89 -13.06 7.23 31.19
CA PHE A 89 -13.43 8.16 30.13
C PHE A 89 -12.25 8.33 29.17
N GLY A 90 -12.57 8.42 27.89
CA GLY A 90 -11.61 8.68 26.84
C GLY A 90 -12.32 8.86 25.52
N VAL A 91 -11.54 9.12 24.48
CA VAL A 91 -12.01 9.10 23.10
C VAL A 91 -11.01 8.35 22.25
N GLU A 92 -11.49 7.48 21.38
CA GLU A 92 -10.65 6.78 20.42
C GLU A 92 -11.35 6.64 19.09
N GLY A 93 -10.56 6.50 18.03
CA GLY A 93 -11.08 6.08 16.74
C GLY A 93 -10.42 6.76 15.56
N PRO A 94 -10.65 6.24 14.35
CA PRO A 94 -10.12 6.79 13.13
C PRO A 94 -10.97 7.92 12.55
N PHE A 95 -10.32 8.82 11.82
CA PHE A 95 -10.95 9.76 10.91
C PHE A 95 -10.11 9.89 9.63
N ASN A 96 -10.77 10.16 8.50
CA ASN A 96 -10.16 10.19 7.18
C ASN A 96 -10.55 11.46 6.42
N PHE A 97 -9.58 12.04 5.74
CA PHE A 97 -9.75 13.19 4.86
C PHE A 97 -8.72 13.18 3.72
N ASN A 98 -8.97 14.01 2.70
CA ASN A 98 -8.04 14.20 1.59
C ASN A 98 -6.87 15.09 1.99
N ILE A 99 -5.66 14.74 1.56
CA ILE A 99 -4.46 15.50 1.88
C ILE A 99 -4.44 16.79 1.04
N ASN A 100 -4.55 17.95 1.69
CA ASN A 100 -4.27 19.29 1.19
C ASN A 100 -2.83 19.78 1.46
N TYR A 101 -2.39 20.80 0.72
CA TYR A 101 -1.09 21.45 0.95
C TYR A 101 -1.02 22.30 2.22
N GLU A 102 -2.17 22.66 2.80
CA GLU A 102 -2.25 23.49 4.00
C GLU A 102 -2.87 22.74 5.18
N GLY A 103 -2.70 23.29 6.39
CA GLY A 103 -3.40 22.83 7.61
C GLY A 103 -2.78 21.63 8.33
N GLN A 104 -2.11 20.72 7.63
CA GLN A 104 -1.71 19.41 8.18
C GLN A 104 -0.43 19.39 8.99
N LEU A 105 0.34 20.48 8.96
CA LEU A 105 1.66 20.56 9.58
C LEU A 105 1.66 20.04 11.02
N ARG A 106 0.64 20.43 11.81
CA ARG A 106 0.52 20.04 13.23
C ARG A 106 0.18 18.57 13.42
N LEU A 107 -0.72 18.01 12.62
CA LEU A 107 -1.00 16.56 12.68
C LEU A 107 0.24 15.75 12.34
N LEU A 108 0.94 16.12 11.27
CA LEU A 108 2.17 15.44 10.86
C LEU A 108 3.29 15.63 11.90
N GLU A 109 3.43 16.81 12.50
CA GLU A 109 4.36 17.05 13.60
C GLU A 109 4.08 16.14 14.81
N HIS A 110 2.81 15.97 15.20
CA HIS A 110 2.42 15.07 16.29
C HIS A 110 2.55 13.58 15.90
N LEU A 111 2.43 13.23 14.63
CA LEU A 111 2.63 11.87 14.14
C LEU A 111 4.12 11.49 14.13
N PHE A 112 4.97 12.32 13.51
CA PHE A 112 6.39 12.05 13.29
C PHE A 112 7.25 12.38 14.51
N GLY A 113 6.88 13.42 15.25
CA GLY A 113 7.51 13.89 16.50
C GLY A 113 8.39 15.13 16.32
N ALA A 114 8.95 15.35 15.12
CA ALA A 114 9.70 16.56 14.79
C ALA A 114 9.46 17.01 13.33
N VAL A 115 9.48 18.33 13.13
CA VAL A 115 9.39 18.95 11.80
C VAL A 115 10.44 20.05 11.66
N ALA A 116 11.15 20.06 10.55
CA ALA A 116 11.99 21.18 10.12
C ALA A 116 11.31 21.88 8.94
N THR A 117 11.19 23.20 8.99
CA THR A 117 10.58 24.00 7.92
C THR A 117 11.63 24.91 7.31
N VAL A 118 11.81 24.82 5.99
CA VAL A 118 12.69 25.69 5.21
C VAL A 118 11.83 26.51 4.26
N VAL A 119 12.00 27.83 4.28
CA VAL A 119 11.39 28.75 3.32
C VAL A 119 12.32 28.83 2.11
N LEU A 120 11.88 28.36 0.94
CA LEU A 120 12.72 28.32 -0.27
C LEU A 120 12.70 29.64 -1.03
N GLU A 121 11.56 30.32 -1.05
CA GLU A 121 11.37 31.64 -1.65
C GLU A 121 10.55 32.53 -0.71
N ALA A 122 10.80 33.85 -0.75
CA ALA A 122 10.42 34.78 0.32
C ALA A 122 8.93 34.79 0.75
N VAL A 123 7.98 34.20 -0.01
CA VAL A 123 6.57 34.10 0.42
C VAL A 123 5.76 32.94 -0.21
N ILE A 124 6.34 32.06 -1.04
CA ILE A 124 5.50 31.21 -1.94
C ILE A 124 5.68 29.71 -1.69
N SER A 125 6.85 29.26 -1.26
CA SER A 125 7.12 27.82 -1.13
C SER A 125 7.82 27.47 0.19
N TRP A 126 7.27 26.45 0.82
CA TRP A 126 7.81 25.85 2.03
C TRP A 126 8.20 24.41 1.75
N THR A 127 9.32 23.98 2.32
CA THR A 127 9.70 22.57 2.40
C THR A 127 9.65 22.15 3.84
N HIS A 128 8.80 21.16 4.15
CA HIS A 128 8.68 20.56 5.46
C HIS A 128 9.36 19.19 5.45
N THR A 129 10.33 19.00 6.34
CA THR A 129 11.01 17.72 6.55
C THR A 129 10.55 17.15 7.88
N PHE A 130 9.74 16.09 7.82
CA PHE A 130 9.28 15.37 9.00
C PHE A 130 10.28 14.29 9.37
N THR A 131 10.79 14.34 10.59
CA THR A 131 11.76 13.36 11.09
C THR A 131 11.09 12.46 12.11
N LEU A 132 11.23 11.15 11.91
CA LEU A 132 10.75 10.16 12.86
C LEU A 132 11.62 10.20 14.11
N THR A 133 11.09 10.74 15.21
CA THR A 133 11.78 10.74 16.51
C THR A 133 11.24 9.67 17.44
N ASP A 134 12.11 9.16 18.31
CA ASP A 134 11.71 8.20 19.35
C ASP A 134 10.79 8.83 20.40
N ALA A 135 11.05 10.09 20.76
CA ALA A 135 10.16 10.85 21.62
C ALA A 135 9.09 11.55 20.77
N LEU A 136 7.81 11.30 21.09
CA LEU A 136 6.72 12.18 20.69
C LEU A 136 6.76 13.47 21.51
N GLN A 137 6.11 14.53 21.02
CA GLN A 137 6.03 15.80 21.74
C GLN A 137 5.39 15.57 23.11
N THR A 138 6.18 15.67 24.17
CA THR A 138 5.73 15.42 25.55
C THR A 138 5.06 16.68 26.10
N GLY A 139 3.96 16.50 26.83
CA GLY A 139 3.22 17.58 27.48
C GLY A 139 2.30 18.37 26.55
N LYS A 140 2.34 18.16 25.23
CA LYS A 140 1.49 18.84 24.25
C LYS A 140 0.39 17.92 23.73
N GLY A 141 -0.84 18.39 23.65
CA GLY A 141 -1.98 17.63 23.09
C GLY A 141 -2.46 18.19 21.76
N LEU A 142 -3.46 17.55 21.18
CA LEU A 142 -4.27 18.10 20.11
C LEU A 142 -5.71 18.22 20.59
N SER A 143 -6.34 19.36 20.34
CA SER A 143 -7.79 19.49 20.43
C SER A 143 -8.34 19.28 19.02
N ILE A 144 -9.23 18.30 18.85
CA ILE A 144 -9.83 17.93 17.56
C ILE A 144 -11.31 18.30 17.60
N TYR A 145 -11.76 19.04 16.59
CA TYR A 145 -13.14 19.50 16.42
C TYR A 145 -13.75 18.73 15.28
N ILE A 146 -14.84 18.02 15.54
CA ILE A 146 -15.56 17.23 14.54
C ILE A 146 -16.96 17.81 14.44
N ASN A 147 -17.29 18.36 13.28
CA ASN A 147 -18.62 18.88 13.00
C ASN A 147 -19.35 17.93 12.05
N LEU A 148 -20.53 17.47 12.48
CA LEU A 148 -21.43 16.58 11.76
C LEU A 148 -22.76 17.30 11.48
N ASP A 149 -22.68 18.48 10.85
CA ASP A 149 -23.81 19.37 10.49
C ASP A 149 -24.46 20.04 11.71
N LEU A 150 -25.28 19.32 12.47
CA LEU A 150 -26.00 19.86 13.63
C LEU A 150 -25.26 19.64 14.96
N ASP A 151 -24.39 18.64 15.02
CA ASP A 151 -23.66 18.27 16.22
C ASP A 151 -22.17 18.56 16.03
N GLU A 152 -21.59 19.33 16.95
CA GLU A 152 -20.14 19.54 17.01
C GLU A 152 -19.58 18.94 18.29
N TYR A 153 -18.52 18.17 18.13
CA TYR A 153 -17.81 17.50 19.21
C TYR A 153 -16.38 18.02 19.28
N GLN A 154 -15.93 18.31 20.49
CA GLN A 154 -14.53 18.60 20.78
C GLN A 154 -13.91 17.44 21.54
N CYS A 155 -12.89 16.84 20.94
CA CYS A 155 -12.00 15.87 21.57
C CYS A 155 -10.79 16.60 22.15
N LYS A 156 -10.52 16.43 23.45
CA LYS A 156 -9.44 17.11 24.18
C LYS A 156 -8.30 16.14 24.48
N GLY A 157 -7.07 16.66 24.56
CA GLY A 157 -5.91 15.84 24.92
C GLY A 157 -5.67 14.71 23.93
N CYS A 158 -5.79 14.97 22.63
CA CYS A 158 -5.61 13.93 21.61
C CYS A 158 -4.13 13.71 21.28
N LYS A 159 -3.77 12.45 21.06
CA LYS A 159 -2.53 11.99 20.43
C LYS A 159 -2.88 11.08 19.26
N LEU A 160 -2.02 11.08 18.25
CA LEU A 160 -2.18 10.21 17.08
C LEU A 160 -1.53 8.86 17.37
N SER A 161 -2.33 7.80 17.43
CA SER A 161 -1.86 6.43 17.63
C SER A 161 -1.37 5.80 16.33
N GLN A 162 -2.06 6.07 15.23
CA GLN A 162 -1.74 5.49 13.93
C GLN A 162 -2.09 6.48 12.80
N ALA A 163 -1.37 6.38 11.69
CA ALA A 163 -1.76 7.01 10.42
C ALA A 163 -1.60 6.03 9.27
N VAL A 164 -2.54 6.05 8.33
CA VAL A 164 -2.49 5.28 7.08
C VAL A 164 -2.61 6.25 5.91
N PHE A 165 -1.52 6.45 5.19
CA PHE A 165 -1.47 7.25 3.97
C PHE A 165 -1.76 6.34 2.78
N THR A 166 -2.65 6.77 1.90
CA THR A 166 -2.96 6.07 0.66
C THR A 166 -2.75 7.01 -0.52
N PHE A 167 -1.91 6.59 -1.45
CA PHE A 167 -1.60 7.30 -2.68
C PHE A 167 -2.01 6.43 -3.86
N ASP A 168 -3.00 6.91 -4.62
CA ASP A 168 -3.45 6.33 -5.89
C ASP A 168 -3.27 7.40 -6.98
N PRO A 169 -2.72 7.08 -8.17
CA PRO A 169 -2.33 8.10 -9.14
C PRO A 169 -3.54 8.77 -9.79
N LYS A 170 -4.73 8.14 -9.68
CA LYS A 170 -6.00 8.62 -10.25
C LYS A 170 -6.83 9.39 -9.23
N LEU A 171 -6.49 9.32 -7.94
CA LEU A 171 -7.26 9.93 -6.86
C LEU A 171 -6.40 10.92 -6.07
N PRO A 172 -7.03 11.86 -5.33
CA PRO A 172 -6.36 12.61 -4.28
C PRO A 172 -5.72 11.65 -3.27
N ALA A 173 -4.55 12.03 -2.74
CA ALA A 173 -3.97 11.29 -1.63
C ALA A 173 -4.88 11.41 -0.40
N THR A 174 -5.12 10.30 0.28
CA THR A 174 -5.95 10.25 1.50
C THR A 174 -5.12 9.85 2.70
N VAL A 175 -5.53 10.31 3.87
CA VAL A 175 -4.91 9.93 5.14
C VAL A 175 -5.99 9.60 6.17
N GLU A 176 -5.85 8.42 6.76
CA GLU A 176 -6.64 8.01 7.92
C GLU A 176 -5.78 8.13 9.17
N PHE A 177 -6.20 8.96 10.13
CA PHE A 177 -5.56 9.09 11.43
C PHE A 177 -6.39 8.40 12.49
N SER A 178 -5.77 7.56 13.29
CA SER A 178 -6.35 7.04 14.53
C SER A 178 -5.87 7.88 15.69
N LEU A 179 -6.81 8.33 16.52
CA LEU A 179 -6.53 9.16 17.69
C LEU A 179 -6.86 8.44 18.99
N VAL A 180 -6.21 8.88 20.06
CA VAL A 180 -6.54 8.57 21.46
C VAL A 180 -6.54 9.88 22.22
N GLY A 181 -7.65 10.20 22.88
CA GLY A 181 -7.83 11.45 23.61
C GLY A 181 -8.36 11.27 25.03
N GLN A 182 -8.28 12.34 25.81
CA GLN A 182 -8.63 12.37 27.21
C GLN A 182 -10.14 12.41 27.44
N ASP A 183 -10.85 13.23 26.67
CA ASP A 183 -12.30 13.46 26.84
C ASP A 183 -12.94 13.95 25.53
N MET A 184 -14.26 13.81 25.44
CA MET A 184 -15.08 14.30 24.33
C MET A 184 -16.30 15.04 24.86
N GLU A 185 -16.47 16.29 24.45
CA GLU A 185 -17.58 17.14 24.87
C GLU A 185 -18.32 17.71 23.66
N GLY A 186 -19.64 17.87 23.78
CA GLY A 186 -20.43 18.62 22.80
C GLY A 186 -20.15 20.11 22.93
N VAL A 187 -19.89 20.78 21.82
CA VAL A 187 -19.64 22.22 21.75
C VAL A 187 -20.65 22.90 20.83
N ALA A 188 -20.83 24.20 21.01
CA ALA A 188 -21.66 24.99 20.09
C ALA A 188 -21.02 24.98 18.70
N ALA A 189 -21.84 24.82 17.66
CA ALA A 189 -21.39 24.80 16.27
C ALA A 189 -20.56 26.07 15.95
N SER A 190 -19.35 25.85 15.48
CA SER A 190 -18.44 26.87 14.96
C SER A 190 -18.80 27.23 13.52
N THR A 191 -18.49 28.46 13.12
CA THR A 191 -18.71 28.88 11.72
C THR A 191 -17.60 28.32 10.86
N PHE A 192 -17.93 27.35 10.01
CA PHE A 192 -17.00 26.83 9.02
C PHE A 192 -16.56 27.92 8.04
N VAL A 193 -15.25 28.09 7.91
CA VAL A 193 -14.65 28.91 6.86
C VAL A 193 -13.91 27.97 5.91
N ALA A 194 -14.53 27.68 4.77
CA ALA A 194 -13.91 26.89 3.72
C ALA A 194 -12.58 27.54 3.29
N GLN A 195 -11.55 26.72 3.10
CA GLN A 195 -10.31 27.20 2.49
C GLN A 195 -10.59 27.61 1.04
N ALA A 196 -10.20 28.82 0.65
CA ALA A 196 -10.49 29.37 -0.68
C ALA A 196 -9.83 28.57 -1.82
N ASN A 197 -8.73 27.85 -1.54
CA ASN A 197 -7.98 27.02 -2.49
C ASN A 197 -7.60 25.68 -1.85
N SER A 198 -8.53 24.72 -1.77
CA SER A 198 -8.20 23.34 -1.41
C SER A 198 -7.53 22.64 -2.62
N LEU A 199 -6.23 22.87 -2.78
CA LEU A 199 -5.42 22.07 -3.69
C LEU A 199 -5.06 20.77 -2.97
N TYR A 200 -5.61 19.67 -3.48
CA TYR A 200 -5.28 18.34 -3.00
C TYR A 200 -3.92 17.89 -3.54
N VAL A 201 -3.17 17.17 -2.70
CA VAL A 201 -1.98 16.44 -3.11
C VAL A 201 -2.43 15.28 -3.99
N GLY A 202 -2.04 15.29 -5.26
CA GLY A 202 -2.36 14.21 -6.17
C GLY A 202 -1.47 13.00 -5.88
N GLY A 203 -2.02 11.78 -5.87
CA GLY A 203 -1.21 10.58 -5.63
C GLY A 203 -0.06 10.40 -6.64
N HIS A 204 -0.22 10.93 -7.87
CA HIS A 204 0.83 10.94 -8.90
C HIS A 204 2.07 11.78 -8.56
N GLN A 205 2.00 12.65 -7.54
CA GLN A 205 3.12 13.49 -7.10
C GLN A 205 4.05 12.76 -6.14
N LEU A 206 3.65 11.56 -5.68
CA LEU A 206 4.48 10.74 -4.82
C LEU A 206 5.72 10.25 -5.58
N THR A 207 6.88 10.52 -5.02
CA THR A 207 8.14 9.94 -5.46
C THR A 207 8.75 9.17 -4.29
N CYS A 208 9.44 8.06 -4.59
CA CYS A 208 10.17 7.31 -3.59
C CYS A 208 11.60 7.10 -4.06
N GLU A 209 12.52 7.39 -3.15
CA GLU A 209 13.94 7.16 -3.34
C GLU A 209 14.32 5.90 -2.56
N ILE A 210 14.81 4.89 -3.28
CA ILE A 210 15.33 3.64 -2.71
C ILE A 210 16.76 3.52 -3.21
N ASP A 211 17.72 3.45 -2.28
CA ASP A 211 19.16 3.41 -2.58
C ASP A 211 19.61 4.54 -3.51
N ASP A 212 19.24 5.78 -3.18
CA ASP A 212 19.54 7.00 -3.95
C ASP A 212 18.98 7.04 -5.39
N VAL A 213 18.02 6.16 -5.71
CA VAL A 213 17.34 6.14 -7.01
C VAL A 213 15.88 6.53 -6.84
N VAL A 214 15.51 7.68 -7.40
CA VAL A 214 14.12 8.13 -7.49
C VAL A 214 13.35 7.22 -8.45
N ARG A 215 12.28 6.60 -7.95
CA ARG A 215 11.36 5.75 -8.69
C ARG A 215 9.98 6.39 -8.72
N ALA A 216 9.33 6.31 -9.88
CA ALA A 216 7.89 6.56 -9.98
C ALA A 216 7.16 5.41 -9.28
N ILE A 217 6.14 5.75 -8.49
CA ILE A 217 5.26 4.79 -7.83
C ILE A 217 3.89 4.88 -8.50
N ASP A 218 3.29 3.75 -8.79
CA ASP A 218 1.90 3.73 -9.26
C ASP A 218 0.96 3.93 -8.09
N SER A 219 1.03 3.07 -7.08
CA SER A 219 0.28 3.29 -5.82
C SER A 219 1.12 2.95 -4.59
N ALA A 220 0.89 3.66 -3.50
CA ALA A 220 1.52 3.39 -2.21
C ALA A 220 0.51 3.41 -1.07
N THR A 221 0.71 2.51 -0.12
CA THR A 221 0.08 2.59 1.19
C THR A 221 1.19 2.60 2.24
N LEU A 222 1.17 3.59 3.13
CA LEU A 222 2.14 3.73 4.22
C LEU A 222 1.38 3.81 5.54
N THR A 223 1.66 2.87 6.44
CA THR A 223 1.10 2.81 7.78
C THR A 223 2.19 3.13 8.80
N ILE A 224 1.94 4.14 9.64
CA ILE A 224 2.80 4.52 10.76
C ILE A 224 2.02 4.25 12.04
N ASN A 225 2.49 3.31 12.86
CA ASN A 225 1.93 3.01 14.18
C ASN A 225 2.87 3.50 15.27
N ASN A 226 2.41 4.47 16.07
CA ASN A 226 3.18 5.07 17.15
C ASN A 226 3.30 4.19 18.41
N GLY A 227 2.59 3.07 18.51
CA GLY A 227 2.68 2.15 19.65
C GLY A 227 2.34 2.82 20.98
N LEU A 228 1.32 3.67 21.00
CA LEU A 228 0.88 4.36 22.22
C LEU A 228 0.29 3.37 23.22
N ASP A 229 0.67 3.50 24.49
CA ASP A 229 0.08 2.75 25.59
C ASP A 229 -1.10 3.53 26.16
N ILE A 230 -2.32 3.04 25.89
CA ILE A 230 -3.58 3.71 26.18
C ILE A 230 -4.04 3.45 27.63
N ASP A 231 -3.50 2.42 28.29
CA ASP A 231 -4.01 1.96 29.58
C ASP A 231 -3.31 2.61 30.80
N LYS A 232 -2.41 3.57 30.58
CA LYS A 232 -1.74 4.30 31.67
C LYS A 232 -2.68 5.31 32.32
N ARG A 233 -2.92 5.14 33.63
CA ARG A 233 -3.83 5.96 34.43
C ARG A 233 -3.19 6.40 35.73
N ILE A 234 -3.53 7.61 36.18
CA ILE A 234 -3.24 8.05 37.54
C ILE A 234 -4.22 7.36 38.47
N LEU A 235 -3.71 6.75 39.55
CA LEU A 235 -4.52 6.10 40.57
C LEU A 235 -5.55 7.12 41.12
N GLY A 236 -6.84 6.86 40.90
CA GLY A 236 -7.94 7.73 41.36
C GLY A 236 -8.41 8.80 40.36
N SER A 237 -7.78 8.95 39.19
CA SER A 237 -8.31 9.78 38.10
C SER A 237 -9.21 8.95 37.17
N LYS A 238 -10.30 9.55 36.69
CA LYS A 238 -11.18 8.92 35.69
C LYS A 238 -10.68 9.10 34.24
N SER A 239 -9.92 10.16 34.01
CA SER A 239 -9.40 10.53 32.69
C SER A 239 -8.10 9.80 32.37
N ILE A 240 -7.90 9.54 31.08
CA ILE A 240 -6.66 9.00 30.53
C ILE A 240 -5.51 9.99 30.80
N VAL A 241 -4.37 9.47 31.27
CA VAL A 241 -3.12 10.25 31.38
C VAL A 241 -2.53 10.36 30.00
N GLU A 242 -1.76 11.42 29.72
CA GLU A 242 -1.04 11.57 28.45
C GLU A 242 -0.48 10.22 27.95
N PRO A 243 -1.00 9.68 26.83
CA PRO A 243 -0.53 8.43 26.29
C PRO A 243 0.94 8.55 25.95
N VAL A 244 1.76 7.80 26.67
CA VAL A 244 3.18 7.66 26.38
C VAL A 244 3.38 6.44 25.51
N ARG A 245 4.47 6.42 24.75
CA ARG A 245 4.83 5.24 23.97
C ARG A 245 5.04 4.05 24.92
N GLY A 246 4.51 2.89 24.53
CA GLY A 246 4.78 1.63 25.21
C GLY A 246 6.20 1.12 24.96
N ASP A 247 6.48 -0.09 25.41
CA ASP A 247 7.74 -0.78 25.08
C ASP A 247 7.79 -1.23 23.61
N THR A 248 6.66 -1.17 22.91
CA THR A 248 6.57 -1.44 21.47
C THR A 248 7.23 -0.30 20.70
N ARG A 249 8.20 -0.66 19.86
CA ARG A 249 8.83 0.29 18.93
C ARG A 249 7.78 0.76 17.92
N ARG A 250 7.96 1.99 17.43
CA ARG A 250 7.18 2.51 16.30
C ARG A 250 7.33 1.56 15.12
N GLU A 251 6.21 1.11 14.57
CA GLU A 251 6.18 0.22 13.42
C GLU A 251 5.77 1.02 12.18
N ILE A 252 6.56 0.89 11.11
CA ILE A 252 6.26 1.48 9.81
C ILE A 252 6.16 0.33 8.82
N THR A 253 4.97 0.16 8.28
CA THR A 253 4.68 -0.85 7.27
C THR A 253 4.11 -0.17 6.04
N GLY A 254 4.28 -0.78 4.87
CA GLY A 254 3.72 -0.21 3.66
C GLY A 254 3.82 -1.15 2.49
N THR A 255 3.01 -0.87 1.47
CA THR A 255 3.09 -1.53 0.18
C THR A 255 3.34 -0.49 -0.89
N LEU A 256 4.35 -0.72 -1.73
CA LEU A 256 4.67 0.11 -2.87
C LEU A 256 4.42 -0.72 -4.12
N LYS A 257 3.53 -0.26 -5.00
CA LYS A 257 3.36 -0.83 -6.34
C LYS A 257 4.17 0.01 -7.31
N MET A 258 5.10 -0.65 -7.97
CA MET A 258 5.96 -0.06 -9.00
C MET A 258 5.88 -0.96 -10.25
N ASP A 259 5.36 -0.42 -11.35
CA ASP A 259 5.27 -1.08 -12.65
C ASP A 259 6.64 -1.04 -13.36
N ALA A 260 7.67 -1.59 -12.72
CA ALA A 260 9.02 -1.55 -13.31
C ALA A 260 9.11 -2.44 -14.58
N LEU A 261 8.37 -3.54 -14.65
CA LEU A 261 8.57 -4.56 -15.67
C LEU A 261 7.68 -4.39 -16.92
N ASP A 262 6.42 -3.97 -16.73
CA ASP A 262 5.49 -3.79 -17.84
C ASP A 262 5.86 -2.53 -18.65
N THR A 263 6.19 -1.42 -17.97
CA THR A 263 6.64 -0.21 -18.66
C THR A 263 7.97 -0.43 -19.40
N ASP A 264 8.88 -1.24 -18.86
CA ASP A 264 10.12 -1.60 -19.54
C ASP A 264 9.85 -2.45 -20.80
N TRP A 265 8.90 -3.39 -20.72
CA TRP A 265 8.49 -4.19 -21.88
C TRP A 265 7.92 -3.30 -23.00
N ASP A 266 7.02 -2.38 -22.68
CA ASP A 266 6.42 -1.44 -23.64
C ASP A 266 7.48 -0.55 -24.29
N LYS A 267 8.41 0.01 -23.49
CA LYS A 267 9.51 0.82 -23.99
C LYS A 267 10.40 0.03 -24.96
N PHE A 268 10.74 -1.21 -24.64
CA PHE A 268 11.54 -2.05 -25.52
C PHE A 268 10.79 -2.44 -26.79
N GLN A 269 9.49 -2.75 -26.70
CA GLN A 269 8.67 -3.11 -27.84
C GLN A 269 8.46 -1.92 -28.78
N SER A 270 8.22 -0.72 -28.24
CA SER A 270 8.14 0.52 -29.01
C SER A 270 9.46 0.80 -29.76
N SER A 271 10.59 0.76 -29.03
CA SER A 271 11.92 0.93 -29.62
C SER A 271 12.21 -0.10 -30.71
N LEU A 272 11.76 -1.36 -30.54
CA LEU A 272 11.93 -2.40 -31.55
C LEU A 272 11.10 -2.11 -32.80
N ASN A 273 9.85 -1.65 -32.64
CA ASN A 273 8.98 -1.32 -33.75
C ASN A 273 9.55 -0.15 -34.59
N ASP A 274 10.11 0.86 -33.93
CA ASP A 274 10.78 1.99 -34.59
C ASP A 274 11.98 1.53 -35.41
N VAL A 275 12.84 0.68 -34.82
CA VAL A 275 14.01 0.13 -35.52
C VAL A 275 13.59 -0.86 -36.62
N ALA A 276 12.50 -1.60 -36.44
CA ALA A 276 11.97 -2.51 -37.45
C ALA A 276 11.28 -1.76 -38.61
N GLY A 277 10.78 -0.55 -38.38
CA GLY A 277 9.97 0.19 -39.36
C GLY A 277 8.53 -0.32 -39.43
N GLY A 278 8.05 -0.97 -38.37
CA GLY A 278 6.72 -1.57 -38.31
C GLY A 278 6.51 -2.43 -37.07
N PHE A 279 5.27 -2.83 -36.82
CA PHE A 279 4.95 -3.67 -35.67
C PHE A 279 5.52 -5.09 -35.83
N LEU A 280 6.37 -5.52 -34.90
CA LEU A 280 6.99 -6.83 -34.91
C LEU A 280 6.67 -7.64 -33.66
N ASN A 281 5.86 -8.70 -33.79
CA ASN A 281 5.55 -9.59 -32.67
C ASN A 281 6.71 -10.56 -32.42
N VAL A 282 7.50 -10.26 -31.38
CA VAL A 282 8.67 -11.06 -30.96
C VAL A 282 8.31 -12.49 -30.53
N ASN A 283 7.05 -12.73 -30.17
CA ASN A 283 6.55 -14.05 -29.78
C ASN A 283 6.14 -14.92 -30.98
N SER A 284 6.00 -14.34 -32.18
CA SER A 284 5.73 -15.11 -33.39
C SER A 284 7.05 -15.50 -34.04
N PRO A 285 7.51 -16.77 -33.95
CA PRO A 285 8.79 -17.16 -34.54
C PRO A 285 8.80 -16.93 -36.06
N LYS A 286 7.64 -17.05 -36.72
CA LYS A 286 7.48 -16.81 -38.16
C LYS A 286 7.75 -15.35 -38.53
N GLN A 287 7.23 -14.39 -37.76
CA GLN A 287 7.49 -12.97 -38.00
C GLN A 287 8.96 -12.63 -37.74
N VAL A 288 9.52 -13.13 -36.64
CA VAL A 288 10.95 -12.96 -36.32
C VAL A 288 11.85 -13.57 -37.41
N HIS A 289 11.50 -14.75 -37.96
CA HIS A 289 12.23 -15.36 -39.07
C HIS A 289 12.15 -14.52 -40.35
N SER A 290 10.96 -14.00 -40.67
CA SER A 290 10.78 -13.15 -41.85
C SER A 290 11.62 -11.88 -41.74
N TYR A 291 11.54 -11.20 -40.61
CA TYR A 291 12.28 -9.98 -40.34
C TYR A 291 13.81 -10.20 -40.38
N LEU A 292 14.32 -11.18 -39.64
CA LEU A 292 15.77 -11.42 -39.56
C LEU A 292 16.38 -11.90 -40.88
N TYR A 293 15.73 -12.86 -41.55
CA TYR A 293 16.34 -13.55 -42.69
C TYR A 293 15.95 -12.97 -44.04
N LYS A 294 14.74 -12.42 -44.19
CA LYS A 294 14.30 -11.83 -45.47
C LYS A 294 14.57 -10.33 -45.50
N GLU A 295 14.13 -9.59 -44.50
CA GLU A 295 14.22 -8.12 -44.50
C GLU A 295 15.62 -7.62 -44.18
N LEU A 296 16.25 -8.15 -43.12
CA LEU A 296 17.64 -7.77 -42.77
C LEU A 296 18.70 -8.50 -43.61
N GLY A 297 18.32 -9.58 -44.29
CA GLY A 297 19.19 -10.37 -45.17
C GLY A 297 20.33 -11.07 -44.42
N ILE A 298 20.08 -11.53 -43.20
CA ILE A 298 21.07 -12.25 -42.38
C ILE A 298 21.14 -13.73 -42.85
N PRO A 299 22.32 -14.38 -42.85
CA PRO A 299 22.42 -15.80 -43.16
C PRO A 299 21.53 -16.67 -42.25
N VAL A 300 20.76 -17.57 -42.87
CA VAL A 300 19.78 -18.42 -42.17
C VAL A 300 20.49 -19.37 -41.19
N ARG A 301 20.14 -19.30 -39.91
CA ARG A 301 20.56 -20.28 -38.91
C ARG A 301 19.53 -21.41 -38.81
N LYS A 302 20.01 -22.65 -38.84
CA LYS A 302 19.18 -23.85 -38.71
C LYS A 302 19.60 -24.65 -37.49
N LYS A 303 18.64 -25.22 -36.78
CA LYS A 303 18.85 -26.17 -35.68
C LYS A 303 18.41 -27.56 -36.15
N LYS A 304 19.29 -28.54 -36.00
CA LYS A 304 18.98 -29.94 -36.32
C LYS A 304 18.23 -30.53 -35.13
N ASP A 305 17.06 -31.07 -35.37
CA ASP A 305 16.32 -31.81 -34.36
C ASP A 305 17.03 -33.15 -34.10
N PRO A 306 17.45 -33.45 -32.86
CA PRO A 306 18.18 -34.68 -32.55
C PRO A 306 17.34 -35.95 -32.77
N LYS A 307 16.01 -35.87 -32.64
CA LYS A 307 15.13 -37.03 -32.79
C LYS A 307 14.79 -37.30 -34.26
N THR A 308 14.47 -36.25 -35.01
CA THR A 308 13.99 -36.40 -36.39
C THR A 308 15.08 -36.21 -37.44
N GLY A 309 16.24 -35.68 -37.06
CA GLY A 309 17.34 -35.33 -37.96
C GLY A 309 17.05 -34.15 -38.91
N LYS A 310 15.81 -33.65 -38.93
CA LYS A 310 15.38 -32.55 -39.80
C LYS A 310 15.94 -31.23 -39.28
N SER A 311 16.46 -30.41 -40.19
CA SER A 311 16.92 -29.06 -39.87
C SER A 311 15.79 -28.06 -40.03
N ARG A 312 15.49 -27.28 -38.99
CA ARG A 312 14.48 -26.22 -39.01
C ARG A 312 15.14 -24.85 -38.84
N ILE A 313 14.57 -23.84 -39.46
CA ILE A 313 14.98 -22.44 -39.24
C ILE A 313 14.70 -22.10 -37.77
N THR A 314 15.69 -21.54 -37.09
CA THR A 314 15.59 -21.20 -35.67
C THR A 314 15.79 -19.69 -35.47
N ALA A 315 15.15 -19.15 -34.45
CA ALA A 315 15.48 -17.86 -33.86
C ALA A 315 15.43 -18.00 -32.33
N ASP A 316 16.01 -19.09 -31.82
CA ASP A 316 16.19 -19.34 -30.39
C ASP A 316 17.17 -18.31 -29.80
N GLU A 317 17.28 -18.26 -28.47
CA GLU A 317 18.16 -17.31 -27.78
C GLU A 317 19.62 -17.43 -28.20
N ASP A 318 20.15 -18.64 -28.35
CA ASP A 318 21.52 -18.87 -28.82
C ASP A 318 21.76 -18.35 -30.25
N ALA A 319 20.75 -18.50 -31.12
CA ALA A 319 20.83 -18.00 -32.48
C ALA A 319 20.85 -16.46 -32.49
N LEU A 320 20.02 -15.81 -31.67
CA LEU A 320 20.01 -14.35 -31.52
C LEU A 320 21.32 -13.83 -30.92
N ARG A 321 21.87 -14.49 -29.88
CA ARG A 321 23.18 -14.14 -29.30
C ARG A 321 24.30 -14.28 -30.31
N ALA A 322 24.30 -15.34 -31.12
CA ALA A 322 25.28 -15.52 -32.19
C ALA A 322 25.14 -14.45 -33.28
N ILE A 323 23.92 -14.07 -33.68
CA ILE A 323 23.70 -12.99 -34.64
C ILE A 323 24.21 -11.66 -34.07
N MET A 324 23.91 -11.36 -32.80
CA MET A 324 24.36 -10.16 -32.11
C MET A 324 25.89 -10.07 -32.08
N ALA A 325 26.58 -11.16 -31.72
CA ALA A 325 28.05 -11.22 -31.70
C ALA A 325 28.68 -11.05 -33.10
N ASN A 326 28.08 -11.65 -34.14
CA ASN A 326 28.57 -11.46 -35.51
C ASN A 326 28.34 -10.01 -35.99
N ALA A 327 27.18 -9.42 -35.68
CA ALA A 327 26.90 -8.03 -36.03
C ALA A 327 27.88 -7.07 -35.36
N GLU A 328 28.25 -7.32 -34.10
CA GLU A 328 29.27 -6.55 -33.38
C GLU A 328 30.66 -6.67 -34.04
N ALA A 329 31.07 -7.88 -34.40
CA ALA A 329 32.33 -8.10 -35.11
C ALA A 329 32.35 -7.45 -36.50
N ASP A 330 31.22 -7.45 -37.22
CA ASP A 330 31.10 -6.85 -38.54
C ASP A 330 31.04 -5.31 -38.47
N MET A 331 30.39 -4.74 -37.45
CA MET A 331 30.44 -3.30 -37.17
C MET A 331 31.88 -2.82 -36.97
N ALA A 332 32.69 -3.57 -36.23
CA ALA A 332 34.09 -3.23 -35.98
C ALA A 332 34.95 -3.27 -37.26
N LYS A 333 34.62 -4.15 -38.22
CA LYS A 333 35.35 -4.30 -39.49
C LYS A 333 34.89 -3.32 -40.57
N ALA A 334 33.65 -2.86 -40.52
CA ALA A 334 33.06 -2.02 -41.55
C ALA A 334 33.74 -0.64 -41.62
N LYS A 335 34.21 -0.27 -42.81
CA LYS A 335 34.82 1.05 -43.05
C LYS A 335 33.80 2.13 -43.43
N ARG A 336 32.74 1.75 -44.15
CA ARG A 336 31.68 2.67 -44.62
C ARG A 336 30.57 2.80 -43.59
N ASP A 337 30.07 4.02 -43.41
CA ASP A 337 29.04 4.31 -42.40
C ASP A 337 27.69 3.65 -42.71
N GLU A 338 27.30 3.54 -43.99
CA GLU A 338 26.10 2.80 -44.38
C GLU A 338 26.14 1.33 -43.93
N THR A 339 27.31 0.69 -44.09
CA THR A 339 27.50 -0.70 -43.66
C THR A 339 27.48 -0.81 -42.14
N LYS A 340 28.10 0.13 -41.42
CA LYS A 340 28.02 0.21 -39.96
C LYS A 340 26.58 0.36 -39.48
N ASN A 341 25.81 1.28 -40.08
CA ASN A 341 24.41 1.51 -39.73
C ASN A 341 23.55 0.26 -39.95
N ARG A 342 23.79 -0.49 -41.03
CA ARG A 342 23.12 -1.78 -41.26
C ARG A 342 23.41 -2.78 -40.13
N HIS A 343 24.67 -2.97 -39.77
CA HIS A 343 25.02 -3.92 -38.70
C HIS A 343 24.58 -3.42 -37.31
N PHE A 344 24.57 -2.11 -37.07
CA PHE A 344 24.03 -1.50 -35.87
C PHE A 344 22.54 -1.77 -35.71
N ARG A 345 21.76 -1.64 -36.79
CA ARG A 345 20.34 -1.99 -36.80
C ARG A 345 20.12 -3.47 -36.43
N ILE A 346 20.92 -4.38 -37.00
CA ILE A 346 20.84 -5.83 -36.67
C ILE A 346 21.15 -6.07 -35.19
N PHE A 347 22.22 -5.45 -34.67
CA PHE A 347 22.63 -5.56 -33.28
C PHE A 347 21.54 -5.04 -32.34
N LEU A 348 21.01 -3.85 -32.59
CA LEU A 348 19.99 -3.22 -31.76
C LEU A 348 18.70 -4.03 -31.76
N SER A 349 18.19 -4.44 -32.93
CA SER A 349 16.98 -5.26 -33.04
C SER A 349 17.11 -6.58 -32.28
N THR A 350 18.24 -7.29 -32.43
CA THR A 350 18.46 -8.57 -31.74
C THR A 350 18.59 -8.41 -30.23
N LYS A 351 19.26 -7.36 -29.76
CA LYS A 351 19.37 -7.03 -28.33
C LYS A 351 17.99 -6.71 -27.72
N LEU A 352 17.18 -5.90 -28.39
CA LEU A 352 15.82 -5.57 -27.95
C LEU A 352 14.92 -6.82 -27.91
N MET A 353 14.97 -7.68 -28.94
CA MET A 353 14.23 -8.94 -28.94
C MET A 353 14.57 -9.84 -27.74
N LEU A 354 15.86 -9.94 -27.37
CA LEU A 354 16.29 -10.72 -26.21
C LEU A 354 15.76 -10.12 -24.90
N ARG A 355 15.80 -8.79 -24.76
CA ARG A 355 15.24 -8.09 -23.58
C ARG A 355 13.73 -8.29 -23.46
N ILE A 356 12.99 -8.09 -24.56
CA ILE A 356 11.54 -8.30 -24.63
C ILE A 356 11.18 -9.74 -24.22
N ARG A 357 11.90 -10.74 -24.75
CA ARG A 357 11.67 -12.15 -24.39
C ARG A 357 11.96 -12.44 -22.93
N GLY A 358 13.04 -11.86 -22.39
CA GLY A 358 13.40 -11.97 -20.98
C GLY A 358 12.32 -11.39 -20.07
N SER A 359 11.95 -10.12 -20.29
CA SER A 359 10.90 -9.44 -19.50
C SER A 359 9.57 -10.14 -19.61
N ARG A 360 9.14 -10.50 -20.84
CA ARG A 360 7.89 -11.24 -21.05
C ARG A 360 7.92 -12.61 -20.37
N LYS A 361 9.05 -13.32 -20.38
CA LYS A 361 9.14 -14.63 -19.70
C LYS A 361 9.00 -14.47 -18.19
N VAL A 362 9.58 -13.41 -17.62
CA VAL A 362 9.41 -13.05 -16.21
C VAL A 362 7.93 -12.75 -15.91
N LEU A 363 7.33 -11.84 -16.67
CA LEU A 363 5.95 -11.40 -16.49
C LEU A 363 4.95 -12.56 -16.63
N SER A 364 5.01 -13.25 -17.77
CA SER A 364 4.06 -14.32 -18.11
C SER A 364 4.14 -15.54 -17.20
N SER A 365 5.32 -15.84 -16.64
CA SER A 365 5.54 -17.10 -15.91
C SER A 365 5.64 -16.94 -14.40
N TYR A 366 5.91 -15.74 -13.87
CA TYR A 366 6.24 -15.57 -12.45
C TYR A 366 5.47 -14.44 -11.75
N THR A 367 5.12 -13.34 -12.42
CA THR A 367 4.44 -12.22 -11.73
C THR A 367 2.91 -12.32 -11.76
N GLY A 368 2.35 -13.20 -12.59
CA GLY A 368 0.90 -13.38 -12.68
C GLY A 368 0.15 -12.15 -13.23
N CYS A 369 0.87 -11.11 -13.68
CA CYS A 369 0.27 -9.94 -14.31
C CYS A 369 -0.37 -10.39 -15.64
N PRO A 370 -1.70 -10.26 -15.80
CA PRO A 370 -2.34 -10.54 -17.07
C PRO A 370 -1.88 -9.47 -18.08
N LEU A 371 -0.90 -9.82 -18.92
CA LEU A 371 -0.63 -9.02 -20.12
C LEU A 371 -1.93 -8.95 -20.93
N GLU A 372 -2.46 -7.74 -21.08
CA GLU A 372 -3.80 -7.46 -21.60
C GLU A 372 -4.03 -7.93 -23.05
N CYS A 373 -2.98 -8.38 -23.75
CA CYS A 373 -3.08 -8.87 -25.11
C CYS A 373 -3.15 -10.41 -25.21
N ASP A 374 -4.35 -10.90 -25.51
CA ASP A 374 -4.63 -12.15 -26.25
C ASP A 374 -3.90 -13.42 -25.80
N CYS A 375 -4.55 -14.18 -24.90
CA CYS A 375 -5.07 -15.54 -25.17
C CYS A 375 -5.38 -16.33 -23.89
N LYS A 376 -6.69 -16.44 -23.55
CA LYS A 376 -7.48 -17.54 -22.91
C LYS A 376 -6.83 -18.64 -22.02
N LYS A 377 -5.60 -18.50 -21.52
CA LYS A 377 -5.00 -19.39 -20.53
C LYS A 377 -4.41 -18.52 -19.43
N PRO A 378 -5.04 -18.44 -18.25
CA PRO A 378 -4.41 -17.80 -17.11
C PRO A 378 -3.16 -18.63 -16.75
N SER A 379 -1.99 -18.23 -17.25
CA SER A 379 -0.70 -18.68 -16.70
C SER A 379 -0.39 -17.88 -15.45
N GLN A 380 -1.39 -17.70 -14.59
CA GLN A 380 -1.24 -16.98 -13.35
C GLN A 380 -0.54 -17.90 -12.35
N VAL A 381 0.49 -17.37 -11.71
CA VAL A 381 0.98 -17.93 -10.46
C VAL A 381 -0.12 -17.65 -9.44
N HIS A 382 -0.95 -18.64 -9.16
CA HIS A 382 -1.95 -18.53 -8.11
C HIS A 382 -1.28 -18.81 -6.78
N PHE A 383 -1.47 -17.91 -5.83
CA PHE A 383 -1.19 -18.18 -4.42
C PHE A 383 -2.33 -19.04 -3.87
N ASP A 384 -2.04 -19.86 -2.88
CA ASP A 384 -3.08 -20.56 -2.14
C ASP A 384 -3.87 -19.58 -1.27
N ASP A 385 -5.01 -20.02 -0.71
CA ASP A 385 -5.91 -19.19 0.11
C ASP A 385 -5.22 -18.53 1.33
N ASP A 386 -4.09 -19.08 1.78
CA ASP A 386 -3.27 -18.53 2.87
C ASP A 386 -2.19 -17.54 2.40
N GLY A 387 -2.23 -17.13 1.14
CA GLY A 387 -1.29 -16.18 0.53
C GLY A 387 0.11 -16.75 0.28
N ARG A 388 0.31 -18.07 0.41
CA ARG A 388 1.62 -18.72 0.20
C ARG A 388 1.70 -19.37 -1.17
N MET A 389 2.91 -19.34 -1.76
CA MET A 389 3.19 -20.08 -2.99
C MET A 389 3.71 -21.48 -2.64
N ARG A 390 2.95 -22.52 -3.01
CA ARG A 390 3.36 -23.92 -2.87
C ARG A 390 3.74 -24.54 -4.22
N CYS A 391 4.44 -25.67 -4.18
CA CYS A 391 4.65 -26.51 -5.36
C CYS A 391 4.47 -27.99 -4.99
N SER A 392 4.11 -28.80 -5.98
CA SER A 392 4.15 -30.25 -5.84
C SER A 392 5.53 -30.76 -6.25
N ILE A 393 6.12 -31.63 -5.43
CA ILE A 393 7.43 -32.24 -5.70
C ILE A 393 7.19 -33.68 -6.17
N SER A 394 7.57 -33.97 -7.41
CA SER A 394 7.55 -35.32 -7.95
C SER A 394 8.91 -35.98 -7.78
N VAL A 395 8.93 -37.06 -6.99
CA VAL A 395 10.14 -37.83 -6.64
C VAL A 395 10.58 -38.74 -7.80
N GLY A 396 9.63 -39.28 -8.56
CA GLY A 396 9.87 -40.18 -9.70
C GLY A 396 9.71 -39.52 -11.07
N GLY A 397 9.71 -38.19 -11.15
CA GLY A 397 9.34 -37.45 -12.36
C GLY A 397 10.43 -37.35 -13.44
N THR A 398 11.70 -37.64 -13.11
CA THR A 398 12.81 -37.55 -14.06
C THR A 398 13.63 -38.84 -14.10
N GLU A 399 14.10 -39.23 -15.28
CA GLU A 399 14.99 -40.40 -15.47
C GLU A 399 16.29 -40.26 -14.67
N THR A 400 16.70 -39.02 -14.37
CA THR A 400 17.93 -38.70 -13.63
C THR A 400 17.76 -38.75 -12.10
N MET A 401 16.60 -39.20 -11.58
CA MET A 401 16.27 -39.20 -10.14
C MET A 401 16.34 -37.80 -9.48
N ARG A 402 16.24 -36.73 -10.26
CA ARG A 402 16.13 -35.36 -9.74
C ARG A 402 14.68 -35.08 -9.40
N PHE A 403 14.45 -34.35 -8.31
CA PHE A 403 13.14 -33.81 -7.98
C PHE A 403 12.68 -32.85 -9.07
N SER A 404 11.45 -33.02 -9.54
CA SER A 404 10.78 -32.05 -10.40
C SER A 404 9.68 -31.34 -9.62
N HIS A 405 9.57 -30.03 -9.84
CA HIS A 405 8.52 -29.22 -9.23
C HIS A 405 7.45 -28.90 -10.26
N SER A 406 6.19 -29.02 -9.87
CA SER A 406 5.03 -28.64 -10.68
C SER A 406 4.04 -27.81 -9.87
N LYS A 407 2.96 -27.37 -10.53
CA LYS A 407 1.78 -26.85 -9.85
C LYS A 407 1.26 -27.85 -8.82
N THR A 408 0.59 -27.35 -7.79
CA THR A 408 -0.10 -28.15 -6.78
C THR A 408 -1.30 -28.88 -7.40
N LEU A 409 -1.96 -29.75 -6.62
CA LEU A 409 -3.19 -30.43 -7.04
C LEU A 409 -4.34 -29.45 -7.32
N GLN A 410 -4.31 -28.25 -6.71
CA GLN A 410 -5.30 -27.18 -6.91
C GLN A 410 -4.96 -26.28 -8.11
N GLU A 411 -4.00 -26.68 -8.95
CA GLU A 411 -3.47 -25.90 -10.08
C GLU A 411 -2.81 -24.55 -9.70
N THR A 412 -2.57 -24.34 -8.41
CA THR A 412 -1.86 -23.20 -7.85
C THR A 412 -0.33 -23.40 -7.87
N GLY A 413 0.41 -22.31 -7.70
CA GLY A 413 1.86 -22.31 -7.67
C GLY A 413 2.55 -22.37 -9.04
N CYS A 414 3.86 -22.62 -9.02
CA CYS A 414 4.70 -22.73 -10.21
C CYS A 414 5.88 -23.69 -10.00
N ASN A 415 6.66 -23.93 -11.05
CA ASN A 415 7.90 -24.69 -10.92
C ASN A 415 8.96 -23.86 -10.16
N MET A 416 9.08 -24.10 -8.86
CA MET A 416 10.00 -23.34 -7.99
C MET A 416 11.48 -23.54 -8.35
N ALA A 417 11.86 -24.63 -9.03
CA ALA A 417 13.25 -24.87 -9.42
C ALA A 417 13.72 -23.90 -10.53
N THR A 418 12.80 -23.33 -11.31
CA THR A 418 13.13 -22.47 -12.45
C THR A 418 12.91 -20.98 -12.17
N ILE A 419 12.62 -20.59 -10.93
CA ILE A 419 12.48 -19.17 -10.56
C ILE A 419 13.82 -18.45 -10.80
N PRO A 420 13.84 -17.38 -11.62
CA PRO A 420 15.04 -16.59 -11.86
C PRO A 420 15.64 -16.10 -10.54
N HIS A 421 16.97 -16.20 -10.39
CA HIS A 421 17.65 -15.75 -9.19
C HIS A 421 17.35 -14.28 -8.83
N LYS A 422 17.11 -13.43 -9.83
CA LYS A 422 16.77 -12.01 -9.64
C LYS A 422 15.42 -11.76 -8.96
N LEU A 423 14.53 -12.76 -8.94
CA LEU A 423 13.21 -12.69 -8.31
C LEU A 423 13.18 -13.41 -6.95
N ARG A 424 14.30 -14.01 -6.54
CA ARG A 424 14.40 -14.63 -5.23
C ARG A 424 14.72 -13.51 -4.22
N PRO A 425 14.06 -13.49 -3.06
CA PRO A 425 14.36 -12.54 -1.99
C PRO A 425 15.79 -12.69 -1.46
#